data_AF-A0A924BFW0-F1
#
_entry.id   AF-A0A924BFW0-F1
#
_cell.length_a   1.000
_cell.length_b   1.000
_cell.length_c   1.000
_cell.angle_alpha   90.00
_cell.angle_beta   90.00
_cell.angle_gamma   90.00
#
_symmetry.space_group_name_H-M   'P 1'
#
loop_
_entity.id
_entity.type
_entity.pdbx_description
1 polymer ?
#
loop_
_entity_poly.entity_id
_entity_poly.type
_entity_poly.pdbx_seq_one_letter_code
_entity_poly.pdbx_strand_id
1 'polypeptide(L)'
;MKYNHLFIATLLFITACNNTNIGGGGSYRNISGKATITEIKNINDATCPDSVQIYFDFKPDNVDDIKTYKFPNFSDTHASLYSNHYPSRAWVVRKNIKIGDIYTANREEIITGTSTPYSFNIVDKNVYPYQDRNPDGTYQDICKQ
;
A
#
# COMPACT_ATOMS: atom_id res chain seq x y z
N MET A 1 -64.09 -3.91 41.55
CA MET A 1 -64.07 -3.19 40.27
C MET A 1 -62.62 -3.09 39.81
N LYS A 2 -62.23 -3.78 38.74
CA LYS A 2 -60.85 -3.82 38.22
C LYS A 2 -60.84 -3.19 36.82
N TYR A 3 -60.07 -2.13 36.64
CA TYR A 3 -59.88 -1.45 35.35
C TYR A 3 -58.75 -2.14 34.58
N ASN A 4 -59.04 -2.59 33.36
CA ASN A 4 -58.04 -3.06 32.39
C ASN A 4 -57.62 -1.88 31.51
N HIS A 5 -56.36 -1.45 31.60
CA HIS A 5 -55.76 -0.53 30.65
C HIS A 5 -55.05 -1.31 29.55
N LEU A 6 -55.62 -1.26 28.35
CA LEU A 6 -55.04 -1.77 27.11
C LEU A 6 -54.14 -0.67 26.53
N PHE A 7 -52.82 -0.80 26.68
CA PHE A 7 -51.84 0.04 25.98
C PHE A 7 -51.45 -0.66 24.68
N ILE A 8 -51.88 -0.13 23.53
CA ILE A 8 -51.44 -0.58 22.20
C ILE A 8 -50.24 0.30 21.80
N ALA A 9 -49.06 -0.31 21.81
CA ALA A 9 -47.81 0.32 21.38
C ALA A 9 -47.77 0.43 19.85
N THR A 10 -47.56 1.66 19.35
CA THR A 10 -47.44 1.97 17.92
C THR A 10 -46.05 1.58 17.42
N LEU A 11 -45.98 0.68 16.45
CA LEU A 11 -44.75 0.20 15.83
C LEU A 11 -44.29 1.20 14.74
N LEU A 12 -43.29 2.01 15.04
CA LEU A 12 -42.62 2.90 14.09
C LEU A 12 -41.65 2.09 13.21
N PHE A 13 -42.02 1.88 11.95
CA PHE A 13 -41.13 1.36 10.90
C PHE A 13 -40.15 2.47 10.50
N ILE A 14 -38.92 2.40 11.00
CA ILE A 14 -37.81 3.25 10.55
C ILE A 14 -37.19 2.58 9.32
N THR A 15 -37.55 3.04 8.13
CA THR A 15 -36.85 2.70 6.89
C THR A 15 -35.49 3.39 6.90
N ALA A 16 -34.47 2.67 7.36
CA ALA A 16 -33.09 3.10 7.21
C ALA A 16 -32.72 3.07 5.72
N CYS A 17 -32.68 4.24 5.09
CA CYS A 17 -32.01 4.46 3.81
C CYS A 17 -30.54 4.06 3.98
N ASN A 18 -30.15 2.94 3.37
CA ASN A 18 -28.74 2.56 3.24
C ASN A 18 -28.05 3.59 2.35
N ASN A 19 -27.32 4.51 2.97
CA ASN A 19 -26.34 5.35 2.29
C ASN A 19 -25.30 4.44 1.64
N THR A 20 -25.43 4.21 0.33
CA THR A 20 -24.35 3.70 -0.51
C THR A 20 -23.22 4.73 -0.51
N ASN A 21 -22.26 4.55 0.39
CA ASN A 21 -20.98 5.23 0.34
C ASN A 21 -20.25 4.78 -0.95
N ILE A 22 -20.32 5.61 -1.98
CA ILE A 22 -19.53 5.46 -3.20
C ILE A 22 -18.10 5.87 -2.86
N GLY A 23 -17.25 4.86 -2.63
CA GLY A 23 -15.84 5.02 -2.25
C GLY A 23 -15.44 4.07 -1.12
N GLY A 24 -15.66 2.77 -1.28
CA GLY A 24 -15.34 1.78 -0.26
C GLY A 24 -13.82 1.59 -0.13
N GLY A 25 -13.26 1.90 1.04
CA GLY A 25 -11.89 1.51 1.39
C GLY A 25 -11.70 0.00 1.25
N GLY A 26 -10.57 -0.42 0.68
CA GLY A 26 -10.19 -1.83 0.59
C GLY A 26 -9.70 -2.34 1.95
N SER A 27 -10.07 -3.57 2.30
CA SER A 27 -9.38 -4.31 3.36
C SER A 27 -8.32 -5.21 2.72
N TYR A 28 -7.16 -5.31 3.36
CA TYR A 28 -6.01 -6.05 2.82
C TYR A 28 -5.55 -7.13 3.79
N ARG A 29 -5.14 -8.27 3.23
CA ARG A 29 -4.35 -9.28 3.94
C ARG A 29 -2.88 -8.98 3.71
N ASN A 30 -2.09 -8.98 4.77
CA ASN A 30 -0.65 -8.80 4.68
C ASN A 30 0.06 -10.14 4.78
N ILE A 31 1.01 -10.37 3.87
CA ILE A 31 1.93 -11.50 3.89
C ILE A 31 3.32 -10.92 4.10
N SER A 32 3.91 -11.17 5.27
CA SER A 32 5.21 -10.62 5.64
C SER A 32 6.35 -11.32 4.91
N GLY A 33 7.40 -10.57 4.63
CA GLY A 33 8.57 -11.06 3.93
C GLY A 33 9.69 -10.04 3.81
N LYS A 34 10.57 -10.31 2.84
CA LYS A 34 11.73 -9.50 2.53
C LYS A 34 11.71 -9.10 1.06
N ALA A 35 12.01 -7.83 0.79
CA ALA A 35 12.25 -7.29 -0.54
C ALA A 35 13.75 -7.07 -0.74
N THR A 36 14.34 -7.73 -1.72
CA THR A 36 15.75 -7.55 -2.10
C THR A 36 15.83 -6.67 -3.34
N ILE A 37 16.49 -5.52 -3.28
CA ILE A 37 16.64 -4.64 -4.43
C ILE A 37 17.46 -5.34 -5.52
N THR A 38 16.91 -5.49 -6.71
CA THR A 38 17.55 -6.19 -7.84
C THR A 38 18.02 -5.24 -8.92
N GLU A 39 17.36 -4.10 -9.10
CA GLU A 39 17.74 -3.11 -10.12
C GLU A 39 17.40 -1.68 -9.67
N ILE A 40 18.25 -0.73 -10.06
CA ILE A 40 17.98 0.70 -9.98
C ILE A 40 18.21 1.27 -11.38
N LYS A 41 17.13 1.44 -12.12
CA LYS A 41 17.14 1.78 -13.54
C LYS A 41 16.79 3.24 -13.77
N ASN A 42 17.58 3.95 -14.59
CA ASN A 42 17.18 5.27 -15.04
C ASN A 42 15.94 5.20 -15.92
N ILE A 43 15.00 6.09 -15.67
CA ILE A 43 13.81 6.27 -16.49
C ILE A 43 13.71 7.71 -16.96
N ASN A 44 12.92 7.93 -17.99
CA ASN A 44 12.64 9.27 -18.48
C ASN A 44 11.28 9.72 -17.96
N ASP A 45 11.26 10.39 -16.81
CA ASP A 45 10.08 11.06 -16.26
C ASP A 45 10.16 12.58 -16.53
N ALA A 46 9.19 13.10 -17.27
CA ALA A 46 9.12 14.54 -17.60
C ALA A 46 8.98 15.43 -16.37
N THR A 47 8.46 14.90 -15.25
CA THR A 47 8.24 15.62 -14.00
C THR A 47 9.43 15.54 -13.05
N CYS A 48 10.36 14.61 -13.31
CA CYS A 48 11.45 14.27 -12.40
C CYS A 48 12.74 13.97 -13.21
N PRO A 49 13.56 14.99 -13.50
CA PRO A 49 14.84 14.78 -14.17
C PRO A 49 15.72 13.79 -13.39
N ASP A 50 16.41 12.89 -14.10
CA ASP A 50 17.24 11.82 -13.50
C ASP A 50 16.47 10.93 -12.51
N SER A 51 15.20 10.67 -12.82
CA SER A 51 14.37 9.71 -12.11
C SER A 51 14.86 8.29 -12.30
N VAL A 52 14.68 7.49 -11.25
CA VAL A 52 15.01 6.07 -11.27
C VAL A 52 13.83 5.23 -10.82
N GLN A 53 13.67 4.10 -11.47
CA GLN A 53 12.78 3.04 -11.05
C GLN A 53 13.59 1.98 -10.28
N ILE A 54 13.10 1.63 -9.10
CA ILE A 54 13.74 0.65 -8.23
C ILE A 54 12.92 -0.63 -8.31
N TYR A 55 13.57 -1.72 -8.70
CA TYR A 55 12.97 -3.05 -8.75
C TYR A 55 13.52 -3.92 -7.64
N PHE A 56 12.70 -4.85 -7.17
CA PHE A 56 13.06 -5.79 -6.12
C PHE A 56 12.42 -7.16 -6.35
N ASP A 57 12.98 -8.16 -5.70
CA ASP A 57 12.38 -9.49 -5.55
C ASP A 57 11.84 -9.64 -4.13
N PHE A 58 10.57 -10.01 -4.01
CA PHE A 58 9.93 -10.33 -2.74
C PHE A 58 10.06 -11.82 -2.43
N LYS A 59 10.29 -12.12 -1.15
CA LYS A 59 10.24 -13.47 -0.61
C LYS A 59 9.45 -13.46 0.69
N PRO A 60 8.33 -14.21 0.80
CA PRO A 60 7.60 -14.29 2.05
C PRO A 60 8.46 -14.95 3.14
N ASP A 61 8.25 -14.55 4.40
CA ASP A 61 8.95 -15.12 5.55
C ASP A 61 8.63 -16.61 5.71
N ASN A 62 7.40 -17.01 5.33
CA ASN A 62 7.00 -18.41 5.16
C ASN A 62 6.76 -18.74 3.69
N VAL A 63 7.57 -19.65 3.12
CA VAL A 63 7.46 -20.03 1.70
C VAL A 63 6.13 -20.67 1.34
N ASP A 64 5.45 -21.31 2.30
CA ASP A 64 4.15 -21.94 2.07
C ASP A 64 3.03 -20.92 1.86
N ASP A 65 3.23 -19.65 2.24
CA ASP A 65 2.23 -18.60 2.05
C ASP A 65 1.95 -18.36 0.57
N ILE A 66 2.91 -18.65 -0.32
CA ILE A 66 2.75 -18.57 -1.79
C ILE A 66 1.56 -19.40 -2.26
N LYS A 67 1.34 -20.58 -1.67
CA LYS A 67 0.22 -21.48 -2.01
C LYS A 67 -1.14 -20.89 -1.64
N THR A 68 -1.14 -19.88 -0.78
CA THR A 68 -2.36 -19.22 -0.29
C THR A 68 -2.61 -17.88 -0.96
N TYR A 69 -1.79 -17.46 -1.92
CA TYR A 69 -1.96 -16.18 -2.62
C TYR A 69 -3.33 -16.13 -3.30
N LYS A 70 -4.05 -15.04 -3.06
CA LYS A 70 -5.30 -14.76 -3.77
C LYS A 70 -5.02 -14.41 -5.22
N PHE A 71 -3.84 -13.85 -5.48
CA PHE A 71 -3.42 -13.37 -6.79
C PHE A 71 -2.12 -14.06 -7.24
N PRO A 72 -2.13 -15.39 -7.50
CA PRO A 72 -0.91 -16.18 -7.72
C PRO A 72 -0.18 -15.85 -9.04
N ASN A 73 -0.86 -15.24 -10.00
CA ASN A 73 -0.27 -14.88 -11.30
C ASN A 73 0.51 -13.55 -11.27
N PHE A 74 0.52 -12.84 -10.13
CA PHE A 74 1.26 -11.61 -9.98
C PHE A 74 2.63 -11.87 -9.37
N SER A 75 3.65 -11.53 -10.15
CA SER A 75 5.05 -11.82 -9.85
C SER A 75 5.53 -11.19 -8.53
N ASP A 76 6.26 -11.97 -7.74
CA ASP A 76 7.08 -11.48 -6.65
C ASP A 76 8.48 -11.05 -7.11
N THR A 77 8.90 -11.46 -8.31
CA THR A 77 10.19 -11.09 -8.87
C THR A 77 10.08 -9.85 -9.73
N HIS A 78 11.12 -9.01 -9.68
CA HIS A 78 11.25 -7.78 -10.46
C HIS A 78 10.04 -6.84 -10.31
N ALA A 79 9.47 -6.79 -9.11
CA ALA A 79 8.39 -5.89 -8.77
C ALA A 79 8.93 -4.45 -8.64
N SER A 80 8.18 -3.48 -9.12
CA SER A 80 8.55 -2.07 -8.97
C SER A 80 8.16 -1.55 -7.60
N LEU A 81 9.09 -0.88 -6.91
CA LEU A 81 8.82 -0.21 -5.64
C LEU A 81 7.80 0.92 -5.80
N TYR A 82 7.79 1.56 -6.97
CA TYR A 82 6.89 2.65 -7.29
C TYR A 82 6.20 2.41 -8.62
N SER A 83 4.89 2.61 -8.66
CA SER A 83 4.10 2.45 -9.88
C SER A 83 4.03 3.75 -10.69
N ASN A 84 3.93 4.91 -10.03
CA ASN A 84 3.64 6.19 -10.70
C ASN A 84 4.44 7.40 -10.19
N HIS A 85 5.30 7.23 -9.19
CA HIS A 85 6.11 8.32 -8.61
C HIS A 85 7.53 7.84 -8.37
N TYR A 86 8.43 8.21 -9.28
CA TYR A 86 9.79 7.71 -9.28
C TYR A 86 10.72 8.72 -8.60
N PRO A 87 11.54 8.31 -7.63
CA PRO A 87 12.48 9.22 -6.99
C PRO A 87 13.61 9.61 -7.95
N SER A 88 14.27 10.73 -7.68
CA SER A 88 15.55 11.07 -8.32
C SER A 88 16.65 10.12 -7.89
N ARG A 89 17.67 9.96 -8.74
CA ARG A 89 18.91 9.25 -8.38
C ARG A 89 19.59 9.84 -7.14
N ALA A 90 19.56 11.17 -6.98
CA ALA A 90 20.08 11.85 -5.80
C ALA A 90 19.40 11.37 -4.50
N TRP A 91 18.08 11.18 -4.52
CA TRP A 91 17.34 10.63 -3.38
C TRP A 91 17.81 9.23 -3.01
N VAL A 92 17.97 8.35 -4.01
CA VAL A 92 18.48 6.97 -3.81
C VAL A 92 19.86 6.98 -3.15
N VAL A 93 20.76 7.87 -3.59
CA VAL A 93 22.09 8.04 -2.99
C VAL A 93 21.99 8.52 -1.54
N ARG A 94 21.16 9.52 -1.23
CA ARG A 94 20.99 10.04 0.14
C ARG A 94 20.43 8.98 1.08
N LYS A 95 19.50 8.15 0.61
CA LYS A 95 18.95 7.02 1.37
C LYS A 95 19.88 5.82 1.43
N ASN A 96 21.01 5.88 0.73
CA ASN A 96 22.00 4.81 0.63
C ASN A 96 21.37 3.47 0.20
N ILE A 97 20.39 3.54 -0.72
CA ILE A 97 19.73 2.35 -1.28
C ILE A 97 20.65 1.76 -2.37
N LYS A 98 20.94 0.47 -2.28
CA LYS A 98 21.83 -0.26 -3.17
C LYS A 98 21.17 -1.54 -3.67
N ILE A 99 21.61 -1.98 -4.85
CA ILE A 99 21.30 -3.34 -5.33
C ILE A 99 21.86 -4.35 -4.33
N GLY A 100 21.04 -5.32 -3.96
CA GLY A 100 21.32 -6.32 -2.92
C GLY A 100 20.85 -5.92 -1.52
N ASP A 101 20.43 -4.67 -1.30
CA ASP A 101 19.83 -4.29 -0.01
C ASP A 101 18.54 -5.07 0.23
N ILE A 102 18.31 -5.46 1.48
CA ILE A 102 17.17 -6.26 1.90
C ILE A 102 16.35 -5.46 2.91
N TYR A 103 15.07 -5.27 2.60
CA TYR A 103 14.12 -4.56 3.46
C TYR A 103 12.98 -5.47 3.91
N THR A 104 12.42 -5.22 5.09
CA THR A 104 11.16 -5.85 5.50
C THR A 104 10.03 -5.28 4.65
N ALA A 105 9.20 -6.17 4.09
CA ALA A 105 8.10 -5.80 3.25
C ALA A 105 6.87 -6.67 3.53
N ASN A 106 5.70 -6.17 3.18
CA ASN A 106 4.47 -6.95 3.10
C ASN A 106 3.99 -7.00 1.65
N ARG A 107 3.60 -8.19 1.19
CA ARG A 107 2.69 -8.32 0.05
C ARG A 107 1.27 -8.15 0.58
N GLU A 108 0.58 -7.12 0.11
CA GLU A 108 -0.78 -6.79 0.50
C GLU A 108 -1.72 -7.28 -0.58
N GLU A 109 -2.72 -8.08 -0.22
CA GLU A 109 -3.72 -8.60 -1.17
C GLU A 109 -5.13 -8.19 -0.71
N ILE A 110 -5.94 -7.63 -1.60
CA ILE A 110 -7.27 -7.15 -1.24
C ILE A 110 -8.18 -8.31 -0.80
N ILE A 111 -8.80 -8.21 0.36
CA ILE A 111 -9.82 -9.16 0.84
C ILE A 111 -11.18 -8.72 0.31
N THR A 112 -11.58 -7.46 0.57
CA THR A 112 -12.84 -6.85 0.13
C THR A 112 -12.63 -5.43 -0.41
N GLY A 113 -13.50 -4.96 -1.30
CA GLY A 113 -13.49 -3.61 -1.85
C GLY A 113 -13.09 -3.56 -3.33
N THR A 114 -12.80 -2.37 -3.84
CA THR A 114 -12.46 -2.12 -5.26
C THR A 114 -11.10 -1.45 -5.46
N SER A 115 -10.22 -1.51 -4.45
CA SER A 115 -8.86 -0.96 -4.48
C SER A 115 -7.90 -1.86 -5.27
N THR A 116 -6.62 -1.46 -5.41
CA THR A 116 -5.59 -2.23 -6.12
C THR A 116 -5.56 -3.68 -5.63
N PRO A 117 -5.65 -4.69 -6.52
CA PRO A 117 -5.76 -6.09 -6.12
C PRO A 117 -4.61 -6.57 -5.23
N TYR A 118 -3.39 -6.14 -5.56
CA TYR A 118 -2.20 -6.43 -4.78
C TYR A 118 -1.23 -5.24 -4.80
N SER A 119 -0.43 -5.11 -3.74
CA SER A 119 0.66 -4.14 -3.64
C SER A 119 1.79 -4.71 -2.80
N PHE A 120 2.97 -4.11 -2.90
CA PHE A 120 4.03 -4.32 -1.94
C PHE A 120 4.22 -3.06 -1.11
N ASN A 121 4.42 -3.26 0.18
CA ASN A 121 4.63 -2.20 1.14
C ASN A 121 5.94 -2.46 1.88
N ILE A 122 6.99 -1.69 1.55
CA ILE A 122 8.24 -1.74 2.31
C ILE A 122 8.02 -1.03 3.64
N VAL A 123 8.16 -1.78 4.73
CA VAL A 123 7.89 -1.32 6.09
C VAL A 123 9.04 -0.46 6.65
N ASP A 124 10.21 -0.52 6.00
CA ASP A 124 11.38 0.28 6.38
C ASP A 124 11.17 1.77 6.07
N LYS A 125 11.21 2.60 7.12
CA LYS A 125 11.04 4.05 7.05
C LYS A 125 12.08 4.74 6.16
N ASN A 126 13.23 4.13 5.94
CA ASN A 126 14.28 4.72 5.11
C ASN A 126 13.95 4.68 3.62
N VAL A 127 13.00 3.84 3.22
CA VAL A 127 12.69 3.57 1.80
C VAL A 127 11.34 4.18 1.38
N TYR A 128 10.66 4.90 2.27
CA TYR A 128 9.39 5.57 1.96
C TYR A 128 9.65 7.00 1.43
N PRO A 129 9.42 7.28 0.14
CA PRO A 129 9.80 8.56 -0.48
C PRO A 129 8.91 9.71 -0.03
N TYR A 130 7.64 9.42 0.30
CA TYR A 130 6.69 10.40 0.81
C TYR A 130 6.98 10.83 2.26
N GLN A 131 8.03 10.34 2.90
CA GLN A 131 8.34 10.66 4.31
C GLN A 131 9.62 11.45 4.52
N ASP A 132 10.24 12.00 3.47
CA ASP A 132 11.21 13.08 3.66
C ASP A 132 10.46 14.33 4.08
N ARG A 133 10.01 14.33 5.34
CA ARG A 133 9.40 15.48 5.96
C ARG A 133 10.53 16.40 6.40
N ASN A 134 10.58 17.59 5.83
CA ASN A 134 11.42 18.66 6.33
C ASN A 134 11.14 18.87 7.84
N PRO A 135 12.12 19.39 8.61
CA PRO A 135 11.91 19.71 10.02
C PRO A 135 10.73 20.66 10.29
N ASP A 136 10.35 21.46 9.29
CA ASP A 136 9.21 22.38 9.32
C ASP A 136 7.84 21.70 9.06
N GLY A 137 7.84 20.39 8.82
CA GLY A 137 6.64 19.60 8.58
C GLY A 137 6.18 19.50 7.14
N THR A 138 6.86 20.17 6.18
CA THR A 138 6.61 20.06 4.74
C THR A 138 7.24 18.80 4.15
N TYR A 139 6.78 18.35 2.98
CA TYR A 139 7.39 17.23 2.27
C TYR A 139 8.48 17.73 1.32
N GLN A 140 9.66 17.13 1.41
CA GLN A 140 10.75 17.32 0.46
C GLN A 140 10.35 16.67 -0.86
N ASP A 141 10.44 17.46 -1.93
CA ASP A 141 10.18 16.99 -3.28
C ASP A 141 11.28 16.00 -3.68
N ILE A 142 10.91 14.73 -3.87
CA ILE A 142 11.81 13.64 -4.25
C ILE A 142 12.47 13.85 -5.62
N CYS A 143 12.01 14.86 -6.37
CA CYS A 143 12.48 15.24 -7.70
C CYS A 143 13.26 16.57 -7.75
N LYS A 144 13.21 17.40 -6.71
CA LYS A 144 13.89 18.71 -6.71
C LYS A 144 15.00 18.77 -5.67
N GLN A 145 16.18 18.26 -5.99
CA GLN A 145 17.45 18.62 -5.33
C GLN A 145 18.61 18.53 -6.31
#